data_AF-A0A383AXV3-F1
#
_entry.id   AF-A0A383AXV3-F1
#
_cell.length_a   1.000
_cell.length_b   1.000
_cell.length_c   1.000
_cell.angle_alpha   90.00
_cell.angle_beta   90.00
_cell.angle_gamma   90.00
#
_symmetry.space_group_name_H-M   'P 1'
#
loop_
_entity.id
_entity.type
_entity.pdbx_description
1 polymer ?
#
loop_
_entity_poly.entity_id
_entity_poly.type
_entity_poly.pdbx_seq_one_letter_code
_entity_poly.pdbx_strand_id
1 'polypeptide(L)'
;LFYKFVLSEGIRIYFYGLNGNISTDELFDPFILVIYVFFDFSGYSKIARGMGLLYGIPTPINFNAPFLATSVTELFTRWHMSMGQFIRRNFFTPVQLGLVRRVGVRWASAASVITLVVSFGFVGLWHRLSWTWFLWGIAMGILMAVEKFVLTFLIKNKWSSTGNIKIIVDTLGRVYVFITLALTVFFTAKETFPE
;
A
#
# COMPACT_ATOMS: atom_id res chain seq x y z
N LEU A 1 13.81 17.06 2.38
CA LEU A 1 14.69 17.26 3.56
C LEU A 1 13.93 17.05 4.86
N PHE A 2 12.96 17.89 5.24
CA PHE A 2 12.22 17.78 6.52
C PHE A 2 11.66 16.37 6.83
N TYR A 3 11.00 15.72 5.86
CA TYR A 3 10.43 14.38 6.05
C TYR A 3 11.49 13.33 6.44
N LYS A 4 12.64 13.33 5.75
CA LYS A 4 13.69 12.32 5.95
C LYS A 4 14.55 12.64 7.17
N PHE A 5 15.05 13.87 7.28
CA PHE A 5 16.08 14.20 8.27
C PHE A 5 15.53 14.74 9.60
N VAL A 6 14.26 15.15 9.66
CA VAL A 6 13.66 15.66 10.90
C VAL A 6 12.59 14.70 11.40
N LEU A 7 11.57 14.40 10.58
CA LEU A 7 10.46 13.56 11.02
C LEU A 7 10.88 12.09 11.13
N SER A 8 11.43 11.50 10.06
CA SER A 8 11.84 10.08 10.09
C SER A 8 12.93 9.83 11.13
N GLU A 9 14.05 10.57 11.06
CA GLU A 9 15.13 10.42 12.06
C GLU A 9 14.68 10.79 13.48
N GLY A 10 13.84 11.81 13.66
CA GLY A 10 13.30 12.16 14.97
C GLY A 10 12.48 11.03 15.58
N ILE A 11 11.60 10.39 14.80
CA ILE A 11 10.84 9.21 15.23
C ILE A 11 11.80 8.07 15.56
N ARG A 12 12.76 7.77 14.68
CA ARG A 12 13.70 6.68 14.88
C ARG A 12 14.51 6.85 16.16
N ILE A 13 15.08 8.03 16.37
CA ILE A 13 15.92 8.32 17.55
C ILE A 13 15.09 8.33 18.83
N TYR A 14 13.87 8.90 18.80
CA TYR A 14 13.03 8.99 19.98
C TYR A 14 12.53 7.61 20.45
N PHE A 15 12.11 6.74 19.54
CA PHE A 15 11.55 5.43 19.90
C PHE A 15 12.58 4.29 19.93
N TYR A 16 13.59 4.33 19.06
CA TYR A 16 14.55 3.22 18.88
C TYR A 16 16.01 3.60 19.23
N GLY A 17 16.26 4.86 19.63
CA GLY A 17 17.57 5.32 20.04
C GLY A 17 18.58 5.53 18.90
N LEU A 18 19.82 5.80 19.29
CA LEU A 18 20.91 6.18 18.36
C LEU A 18 21.61 4.97 17.73
N ASN A 19 21.45 3.78 18.31
CA ASN A 19 22.20 2.58 17.92
C ASN A 19 21.82 2.01 16.55
N GLY A 20 20.75 2.51 15.93
CA GLY A 20 20.32 2.10 14.59
C GLY A 20 19.41 0.88 14.57
N ASN A 21 19.38 0.09 15.65
CA ASN A 21 18.51 -1.07 15.78
C ASN A 21 17.06 -0.64 16.01
N ILE A 22 16.17 -1.13 15.17
CA ILE A 22 14.73 -0.90 15.27
C ILE A 22 14.13 -2.14 15.92
N SER A 23 13.68 -2.04 17.17
CA SER A 23 12.96 -3.12 17.84
C SER A 23 11.60 -3.33 17.19
N THR A 24 11.14 -4.58 17.18
CA THR A 24 9.85 -4.97 16.59
C THR A 24 9.02 -5.86 17.53
N ASP A 25 9.39 -5.89 18.80
CA ASP A 25 8.81 -6.78 19.81
C ASP A 25 7.71 -6.10 20.64
N GLU A 26 7.63 -4.76 20.66
CA GLU A 26 6.60 -4.07 21.41
C GLU A 26 5.28 -3.99 20.63
N LEU A 27 4.15 -4.03 21.36
CA LEU A 27 2.82 -4.00 20.76
C LEU A 27 2.54 -2.73 19.93
N PHE A 28 3.14 -1.60 20.31
CA PHE A 28 2.92 -0.31 19.66
C PHE A 28 3.87 -0.05 18.48
N ASP A 29 4.94 -0.85 18.34
CA ASP A 29 5.95 -0.69 17.29
C ASP A 29 5.34 -0.62 15.89
N PRO A 30 4.38 -1.47 15.49
CA PRO A 30 3.85 -1.43 14.12
C PRO A 30 3.19 -0.09 13.77
N PHE A 31 2.55 0.57 14.73
CA PHE A 31 1.90 1.87 14.48
C PHE A 31 2.94 2.98 14.29
N ILE A 32 4.00 2.98 15.12
CA ILE A 32 5.10 3.93 15.01
C ILE A 32 5.87 3.69 13.70
N LEU A 33 6.14 2.43 13.38
CA LEU A 33 6.86 2.02 12.19
C LEU A 33 6.13 2.36 10.89
N VAL A 34 4.80 2.28 10.84
CA VAL A 34 4.03 2.77 9.68
C VAL A 34 4.31 4.24 9.41
N ILE A 35 4.34 5.06 10.46
CA ILE A 35 4.60 6.50 10.36
C ILE A 35 6.07 6.76 9.97
N TYR A 36 7.00 6.06 10.60
CA TYR A 36 8.43 6.10 10.27
C TYR A 36 8.67 5.74 8.80
N VAL A 37 8.21 4.56 8.36
CA VAL A 37 8.36 4.07 6.97
C VAL A 37 7.76 5.07 5.98
N PHE A 38 6.61 5.65 6.28
CA PHE A 38 6.03 6.69 5.42
C PHE A 38 6.95 7.90 5.28
N PHE A 39 7.40 8.50 6.39
CA PHE A 39 8.24 9.70 6.33
C PHE A 39 9.61 9.42 5.71
N ASP A 40 10.18 8.26 6.02
CA ASP A 40 11.45 7.82 5.47
C ASP A 40 11.36 7.70 3.95
N PHE A 41 10.41 6.91 3.49
CA PHE A 41 10.29 6.54 2.09
C PHE A 41 9.74 7.69 1.23
N SER A 42 8.78 8.45 1.76
CA SER A 42 8.27 9.66 1.10
C SER A 42 9.32 10.75 1.05
N GLY A 43 10.11 10.92 2.12
CA GLY A 43 11.26 11.82 2.17
C GLY A 43 12.30 11.49 1.11
N TYR A 44 12.69 10.22 1.03
CA TYR A 44 13.61 9.70 0.00
C TYR A 44 13.06 9.92 -1.42
N SER A 45 11.79 9.56 -1.66
CA SER A 45 11.14 9.71 -2.96
C SER A 45 11.09 11.17 -3.44
N LYS A 46 10.87 12.12 -2.52
CA LYS A 46 10.90 13.56 -2.84
C LYS A 46 12.31 14.03 -3.22
N ILE A 47 13.35 13.53 -2.56
CA ILE A 47 14.75 13.82 -2.90
C ILE A 47 15.06 13.26 -4.30
N ALA A 48 14.71 12.00 -4.56
CA ALA A 48 14.90 11.38 -5.87
C ALA A 48 14.19 12.16 -7.00
N ARG A 49 12.95 12.61 -6.77
CA ARG A 49 12.23 13.47 -7.72
C ARG A 49 12.91 14.82 -7.93
N GLY A 50 13.41 15.45 -6.86
CA GLY A 50 14.18 16.69 -6.94
C GLY A 50 15.43 16.53 -7.80
N MET A 51 16.18 15.45 -7.58
CA MET A 51 17.34 15.10 -8.41
C MET A 51 16.96 14.89 -9.88
N GLY A 52 15.90 14.14 -10.16
CA GLY A 52 15.41 13.96 -11.53
C GLY A 52 15.09 15.29 -12.23
N LEU A 53 14.44 16.22 -11.53
CA LEU A 53 14.14 17.55 -12.06
C LEU A 53 15.41 18.37 -12.36
N LEU A 54 16.47 18.24 -11.55
CA LEU A 54 17.76 18.89 -11.82
C LEU A 54 18.42 18.37 -13.12
N TYR A 55 18.24 17.09 -13.43
CA TYR A 55 18.73 16.48 -14.67
C TYR A 55 17.75 16.63 -15.85
N GLY A 56 16.64 17.35 -15.69
CA GLY A 56 15.60 17.48 -16.72
C GLY A 56 14.81 16.18 -16.99
N ILE A 57 14.88 15.21 -16.08
CA ILE A 57 14.19 13.91 -16.19
C ILE A 57 12.91 13.95 -15.33
N PRO A 58 11.71 13.99 -15.95
CA PRO A 58 10.46 14.06 -15.20
C PRO A 58 10.24 12.76 -14.43
N THR A 59 10.45 12.82 -13.11
CA THR A 59 10.30 11.67 -12.21
C THR A 59 8.90 11.65 -11.59
N PRO A 60 8.20 10.50 -11.59
CA PRO A 60 6.84 10.39 -11.07
C PRO A 60 6.77 10.63 -9.56
N ILE A 61 5.61 11.08 -9.09
CA ILE A 61 5.32 11.22 -7.65
C ILE A 61 5.02 9.82 -7.10
N ASN A 62 5.52 9.52 -5.88
CA ASN A 62 5.30 8.23 -5.22
C ASN A 62 4.18 8.23 -4.18
N PHE A 63 3.94 9.34 -3.49
CA PHE A 63 2.98 9.40 -2.38
C PHE A 63 2.01 10.56 -2.54
N ASN A 64 0.72 10.29 -2.36
CA ASN A 64 -0.34 11.30 -2.40
C ASN A 64 -1.33 11.15 -1.24
N ALA A 65 -0.95 11.71 -0.09
CA ALA A 65 -1.73 11.67 1.16
C ALA A 65 -2.33 10.29 1.46
N PRO A 66 -1.50 9.23 1.59
CA PRO A 66 -1.99 7.86 1.70
C PRO A 66 -2.87 7.60 2.93
N PHE A 67 -2.61 8.29 4.05
CA PHE A 67 -3.40 8.16 5.27
C PHE A 67 -4.82 8.77 5.19
N LEU A 68 -5.15 9.46 4.09
CA LEU A 68 -6.52 9.90 3.81
C LEU A 68 -7.36 8.86 3.08
N ALA A 69 -6.76 7.75 2.63
CA ALA A 69 -7.48 6.67 1.97
C ALA A 69 -8.53 6.05 2.90
N THR A 70 -9.72 5.78 2.37
CA THR A 70 -10.82 5.14 3.12
C THR A 70 -10.95 3.64 2.85
N SER A 71 -10.13 3.11 1.93
CA SER A 71 -10.05 1.69 1.58
C SER A 71 -8.60 1.31 1.23
N VAL A 72 -8.27 0.04 1.33
CA VAL A 72 -6.96 -0.50 0.96
C VAL A 72 -6.74 -0.37 -0.56
N THR A 73 -7.80 -0.51 -1.34
CA THR A 73 -7.78 -0.25 -2.78
C THR A 73 -7.35 1.18 -3.06
N GLU A 74 -7.93 2.17 -2.36
CA GLU A 74 -7.53 3.56 -2.49
C GLU A 74 -6.10 3.81 -1.96
N LEU A 75 -5.70 3.18 -0.86
CA LEU A 75 -4.34 3.27 -0.31
C LEU A 75 -3.29 2.95 -1.38
N PHE A 76 -3.43 1.85 -2.12
CA PHE A 76 -2.47 1.47 -3.16
C PHE A 76 -2.50 2.37 -4.41
N THR A 77 -3.50 3.25 -4.55
CA THR A 77 -3.48 4.34 -5.55
C THR A 77 -2.73 5.58 -5.06
N ARG A 78 -2.42 5.66 -3.77
CA ARG A 78 -1.79 6.82 -3.10
C ARG A 78 -0.43 6.49 -2.50
N TRP A 79 -0.11 5.22 -2.29
CA TRP A 79 1.14 4.70 -1.73
C TRP A 79 2.02 4.07 -2.80
N HIS A 80 3.30 4.45 -2.84
CA HIS A 80 4.30 3.96 -3.81
C HIS A 80 3.78 3.86 -5.26
N MET A 81 3.17 4.95 -5.73
CA MET A 81 2.40 5.01 -6.98
C MET A 81 3.21 4.61 -8.23
N SER A 82 4.51 4.93 -8.30
CA SER A 82 5.33 4.53 -9.46
C SER A 82 5.50 3.01 -9.58
N MET A 83 5.68 2.30 -8.47
CA MET A 83 5.70 0.83 -8.44
C MET A 83 4.32 0.27 -8.81
N GLY A 84 3.25 0.84 -8.26
CA GLY A 84 1.88 0.44 -8.63
C GLY A 84 1.63 0.56 -10.14
N GLN A 85 2.09 1.65 -10.77
CA GLN A 85 2.02 1.83 -12.22
C GLN A 85 2.90 0.84 -12.98
N PHE A 86 4.11 0.58 -12.49
CA PHE A 86 5.02 -0.40 -13.09
C PHE A 86 4.40 -1.80 -13.11
N ILE A 87 3.89 -2.28 -11.97
CA ILE A 87 3.21 -3.57 -11.85
C ILE A 87 1.95 -3.61 -12.72
N ARG A 88 1.17 -2.53 -12.71
CA ARG A 88 -0.04 -2.45 -13.53
C ARG A 88 0.26 -2.60 -15.02
N ARG A 89 1.28 -1.89 -15.52
CA ARG A 89 1.65 -1.87 -16.94
C ARG A 89 2.32 -3.17 -17.37
N ASN A 90 3.26 -3.67 -16.58
CA ASN A 90 4.15 -4.75 -17.01
C ASN A 90 3.66 -6.14 -16.59
N PHE A 91 2.83 -6.24 -15.55
CA PHE A 91 2.38 -7.53 -15.03
C PHE A 91 0.85 -7.68 -15.08
N PHE A 92 0.12 -6.82 -14.37
CA PHE A 92 -1.34 -6.96 -14.24
C PHE A 92 -2.04 -6.91 -15.60
N THR A 93 -1.77 -5.89 -16.43
CA THR A 93 -2.49 -5.69 -17.70
C THR A 93 -2.23 -6.81 -18.71
N PRO A 94 -0.96 -7.23 -18.96
CA PRO A 94 -0.69 -8.37 -19.83
C PRO A 94 -1.34 -9.66 -19.36
N VAL A 95 -1.24 -9.98 -18.06
CA VAL A 95 -1.81 -11.21 -17.48
C VAL A 95 -3.34 -11.19 -17.58
N GLN A 96 -3.97 -10.06 -17.25
CA GLN A 96 -5.43 -9.91 -17.31
C GLN A 96 -5.93 -10.12 -18.73
N LEU A 97 -5.32 -9.46 -19.72
CA LEU A 97 -5.72 -9.58 -21.12
C LEU A 97 -5.51 -11.01 -21.63
N GLY A 98 -4.40 -11.65 -21.27
CA GLY A 98 -4.13 -13.05 -21.60
C GLY A 98 -5.18 -14.00 -21.01
N LEU A 99 -5.53 -13.81 -19.73
CA LEU A 99 -6.52 -14.63 -19.06
C LEU A 99 -7.92 -14.45 -19.66
N VAL A 100 -8.37 -13.20 -19.86
CA VAL A 100 -9.67 -12.88 -20.46
C VAL A 100 -9.80 -13.44 -21.87
N ARG A 101 -8.73 -13.41 -22.68
CA ARG A 101 -8.73 -14.03 -24.02
C ARG A 101 -8.92 -15.55 -23.96
N ARG A 102 -8.42 -16.21 -22.91
CA ARG A 102 -8.54 -17.68 -22.73
C ARG A 102 -9.90 -18.09 -22.18
N VAL A 103 -10.41 -17.40 -21.15
CA VAL A 103 -11.67 -17.78 -20.48
C VAL A 103 -12.91 -17.16 -21.14
N GLY A 104 -12.72 -16.13 -21.95
CA GLY A 104 -13.78 -15.37 -22.61
C GLY A 104 -14.32 -14.21 -21.77
N VAL A 105 -14.90 -13.22 -22.45
CA VAL A 105 -15.37 -11.95 -21.84
C VAL A 105 -16.39 -12.16 -20.73
N ARG A 106 -17.21 -13.21 -20.83
CA ARG A 106 -18.20 -13.58 -19.80
C ARG A 106 -17.58 -13.82 -18.41
N TRP A 107 -16.31 -14.22 -18.35
CA TRP A 107 -15.58 -14.49 -17.10
C TRP A 107 -14.59 -13.38 -16.73
N ALA A 108 -14.69 -12.20 -17.37
CA ALA A 108 -13.72 -11.11 -17.17
C ALA A 108 -13.64 -10.60 -15.73
N SER A 109 -14.77 -10.60 -15.00
CA SER A 109 -14.78 -10.20 -13.59
C SER A 109 -13.98 -11.17 -12.70
N ALA A 110 -14.21 -12.47 -12.86
CA ALA A 110 -13.45 -13.50 -12.15
C ALA A 110 -11.97 -13.47 -12.52
N ALA A 111 -11.65 -13.29 -13.81
CA ALA A 111 -10.28 -13.10 -14.27
C ALA A 111 -9.62 -11.88 -13.59
N SER A 112 -10.33 -10.76 -13.46
CA SER A 112 -9.83 -9.56 -12.77
C SER A 112 -9.48 -9.79 -11.32
N VAL A 113 -10.25 -10.62 -10.60
CA VAL A 113 -9.96 -10.95 -9.20
C VAL A 113 -8.71 -11.83 -9.13
N ILE A 114 -8.63 -12.87 -9.96
CA ILE A 114 -7.46 -13.78 -9.98
C ILE A 114 -6.19 -12.99 -10.33
N THR A 115 -6.22 -12.16 -11.37
CA THR A 115 -5.05 -11.36 -11.75
C THR A 115 -4.67 -10.35 -10.69
N LEU A 116 -5.62 -9.77 -9.96
CA LEU A 116 -5.32 -8.89 -8.83
C LEU A 116 -4.57 -9.64 -7.72
N VAL A 117 -5.09 -10.80 -7.29
CA VAL A 117 -4.46 -11.63 -6.25
C VAL A 117 -3.06 -12.07 -6.66
N VAL A 118 -2.90 -12.57 -7.89
CA VAL A 118 -1.59 -12.99 -8.41
C VAL A 118 -0.62 -11.81 -8.50
N SER A 119 -1.09 -10.64 -8.93
CA SER A 119 -0.26 -9.43 -9.01
C SER A 119 0.24 -8.98 -7.64
N PHE A 120 -0.62 -9.02 -6.62
CA PHE A 120 -0.20 -8.68 -5.27
C PHE A 120 0.70 -9.75 -4.63
N GLY A 121 0.50 -11.04 -4.94
CA GLY A 121 1.46 -12.08 -4.57
C GLY A 121 2.85 -11.82 -5.15
N PHE A 122 2.93 -11.39 -6.41
CA PHE A 122 4.19 -10.96 -7.03
C PHE A 122 4.77 -9.70 -6.37
N VAL A 123 3.93 -8.71 -6.01
CA VAL A 123 4.37 -7.54 -5.23
C VAL A 123 4.94 -7.94 -3.88
N GLY A 124 4.33 -8.93 -3.20
CA GLY A 124 4.88 -9.51 -1.97
C GLY A 124 6.29 -10.05 -2.19
N LEU A 125 6.45 -10.96 -3.16
CA LEU A 125 7.75 -11.55 -3.50
C LEU A 125 8.80 -10.51 -3.94
N TRP A 126 8.38 -9.41 -4.56
CA TRP A 126 9.27 -8.30 -4.93
C TRP A 126 9.87 -7.60 -3.71
N HIS A 127 9.16 -7.53 -2.57
CA HIS A 127 9.72 -6.97 -1.34
C HIS A 127 10.78 -7.89 -0.76
N ARG A 128 10.44 -9.16 -0.53
CA ARG A 128 11.39 -10.22 -0.13
C ARG A 128 10.92 -11.57 -0.64
N LEU A 129 11.87 -12.44 -0.98
CA LEU A 129 11.61 -13.84 -1.35
C LEU A 129 11.33 -14.68 -0.08
N SER A 130 10.19 -14.45 0.56
CA SER A 130 9.74 -15.19 1.75
C SER A 130 8.24 -15.53 1.68
N TRP A 131 7.84 -16.56 2.43
CA TRP A 131 6.45 -16.95 2.54
C TRP A 131 5.59 -15.88 3.21
N THR A 132 6.13 -15.17 4.20
CA THR A 132 5.45 -14.08 4.90
C THR A 132 5.02 -12.99 3.93
N TRP A 133 5.95 -12.54 3.07
CA TRP A 133 5.66 -11.51 2.08
C TRP A 133 4.76 -12.01 0.94
N PHE A 134 4.92 -13.26 0.49
CA PHE A 134 4.02 -13.84 -0.50
C PHE A 134 2.57 -13.94 0.01
N LEU A 135 2.38 -14.49 1.21
CA LEU A 135 1.06 -14.64 1.83
C LEU A 135 0.43 -13.29 2.15
N TRP A 136 1.22 -12.32 2.62
CA TRP A 136 0.77 -10.93 2.77
C TRP A 136 0.25 -10.36 1.44
N GLY A 137 1.00 -10.56 0.34
CA GLY A 137 0.58 -10.14 -0.98
C GLY A 137 -0.75 -10.77 -1.40
N ILE A 138 -0.88 -12.08 -1.25
CA ILE A 138 -2.15 -12.79 -1.54
C ILE A 138 -3.30 -12.23 -0.68
N ALA A 139 -3.08 -12.01 0.61
CA ALA A 139 -4.07 -11.46 1.52
C ALA A 139 -4.53 -10.05 1.11
N MET A 140 -3.61 -9.17 0.75
CA MET A 140 -3.93 -7.81 0.26
C MET A 140 -4.71 -7.86 -1.06
N GLY A 141 -4.34 -8.75 -1.97
CA GLY A 141 -5.07 -8.94 -3.23
C GLY A 141 -6.50 -9.43 -3.02
N ILE A 142 -6.72 -10.36 -2.08
CA ILE A 142 -8.05 -10.84 -1.71
C ILE A 142 -8.85 -9.72 -1.06
N LEU A 143 -8.24 -8.96 -0.14
CA LEU A 143 -8.87 -7.85 0.56
C LEU A 143 -9.41 -6.81 -0.43
N MET A 144 -8.60 -6.38 -1.39
CA MET A 144 -9.03 -5.44 -2.44
C MET A 144 -10.12 -6.04 -3.36
N ALA A 145 -10.09 -7.35 -3.62
CA ALA A 145 -11.16 -8.00 -4.37
C ALA A 145 -12.49 -7.95 -3.62
N VAL A 146 -12.47 -8.18 -2.30
CA VAL A 146 -13.64 -8.05 -1.43
C VAL A 146 -14.14 -6.61 -1.38
N GLU A 147 -13.24 -5.62 -1.22
CA GLU A 147 -13.62 -4.20 -1.24
C GLU A 147 -14.30 -3.82 -2.56
N LYS A 148 -13.79 -4.30 -3.69
CA LYS A 148 -14.40 -4.06 -5.01
C LYS A 148 -15.80 -4.68 -5.10
N PHE A 149 -16.01 -5.87 -4.54
CA PHE A 149 -17.31 -6.52 -4.49
C PHE A 149 -18.30 -5.73 -3.63
N VAL A 150 -17.88 -5.33 -2.42
CA VAL A 150 -18.68 -4.51 -1.50
C VAL A 150 -19.06 -3.18 -2.16
N LEU A 151 -18.10 -2.49 -2.78
CA LEU A 151 -18.37 -1.24 -3.49
C LEU A 151 -19.42 -1.44 -4.62
N THR A 152 -19.28 -2.52 -5.40
CA THR A 152 -20.23 -2.85 -6.47
C THR A 152 -21.63 -3.11 -5.91
N PHE A 153 -21.73 -3.82 -4.78
CA PHE A 153 -22.99 -4.08 -4.09
C PHE A 153 -23.64 -2.80 -3.56
N LEU A 154 -22.88 -1.92 -2.92
CA LEU A 154 -23.37 -0.64 -2.41
C LEU A 154 -23.88 0.26 -3.55
N ILE A 155 -23.16 0.34 -4.67
CA ILE A 155 -23.59 1.09 -5.86
C ILE A 155 -24.88 0.51 -6.42
N LYS A 156 -24.99 -0.82 -6.55
CA LYS A 156 -26.20 -1.50 -7.03
C LYS A 156 -27.42 -1.18 -6.15
N ASN A 157 -27.23 -1.10 -4.84
CA ASN A 157 -28.27 -0.78 -3.88
C ASN A 157 -28.50 0.73 -3.70
N LYS A 158 -27.90 1.58 -4.56
CA LYS A 158 -27.98 3.04 -4.52
C LYS A 158 -27.65 3.62 -3.14
N TRP A 159 -26.76 2.96 -2.40
CA TRP A 159 -26.33 3.45 -1.10
C TRP A 159 -25.53 4.74 -1.30
N SER A 160 -25.87 5.76 -0.52
CA SER A 160 -25.12 7.01 -0.48
C SER A 160 -24.95 7.45 0.97
N SER A 161 -23.73 7.84 1.35
CA SER A 161 -23.51 8.54 2.59
C SER A 161 -23.55 10.04 2.34
N THR A 162 -24.41 10.75 3.08
CA THR A 162 -24.54 12.21 3.02
C THR A 162 -24.44 12.80 4.43
N GLY A 163 -24.03 14.07 4.51
CA GLY A 163 -23.85 14.78 5.78
C GLY A 163 -22.92 14.05 6.76
N ASN A 164 -23.36 13.95 8.01
CA ASN A 164 -22.57 13.36 9.11
C ASN A 164 -22.26 11.87 8.89
N ILE A 165 -23.14 11.12 8.22
CA ILE A 165 -22.91 9.70 7.93
C ILE A 165 -21.68 9.51 7.05
N LYS A 166 -21.47 10.41 6.08
CA LYS A 166 -20.28 10.36 5.22
C LYS A 166 -19.00 10.55 6.03
N ILE A 167 -18.98 11.53 6.92
CA ILE A 167 -17.82 11.81 7.77
C ILE A 167 -17.47 10.60 8.62
N ILE A 168 -18.49 9.95 9.21
CA ILE A 168 -18.29 8.73 10.02
C ILE A 168 -17.72 7.60 9.17
N VAL A 169 -18.33 7.31 8.01
CA VAL A 169 -17.85 6.23 7.13
C VAL A 169 -16.43 6.50 6.65
N ASP A 170 -16.11 7.71 6.21
CA ASP A 170 -14.77 8.07 5.76
C ASP A 170 -13.75 7.96 6.89
N THR A 171 -14.12 8.36 8.12
CA THR A 171 -13.25 8.26 9.29
C THR A 171 -12.99 6.80 9.66
N LEU A 172 -14.03 5.97 9.70
CA LEU A 172 -13.89 4.53 9.93
C LEU A 172 -13.03 3.87 8.86
N GLY A 173 -13.21 4.24 7.59
CA GLY A 173 -12.39 3.78 6.49
C GLY A 173 -10.91 4.11 6.67
N ARG A 174 -10.59 5.34 7.08
CA ARG A 174 -9.19 5.76 7.36
C ARG A 174 -8.58 4.98 8.52
N VAL A 175 -9.35 4.78 9.60
CA VAL A 175 -8.90 3.96 10.74
C VAL A 175 -8.63 2.52 10.30
N TYR A 176 -9.54 1.94 9.52
CA TYR A 176 -9.38 0.60 8.94
C TYR A 176 -8.11 0.48 8.07
N VAL A 177 -7.85 1.45 7.19
CA VAL A 177 -6.64 1.48 6.37
C VAL A 177 -5.39 1.58 7.22
N PHE A 178 -5.39 2.44 8.24
CA PHE A 178 -4.25 2.61 9.14
C PHE A 178 -3.96 1.34 9.95
N ILE A 179 -4.99 0.68 10.47
CA ILE A 179 -4.86 -0.61 11.15
C ILE A 179 -4.31 -1.67 10.20
N THR A 180 -4.77 -1.69 8.93
CA THR A 180 -4.27 -2.64 7.93
C THR A 180 -2.79 -2.43 7.62
N LEU A 181 -2.33 -1.18 7.56
CA LEU A 181 -0.90 -0.85 7.44
C LEU A 181 -0.12 -1.28 8.67
N ALA A 182 -0.65 -1.05 9.88
CA ALA A 182 0.01 -1.47 11.12
C ALA A 182 0.12 -3.00 11.18
N LEU A 183 -0.93 -3.73 10.82
CA LEU A 183 -0.90 -5.20 10.72
C LEU A 183 0.10 -5.68 9.67
N THR A 184 0.19 -5.00 8.52
CA THR A 184 1.20 -5.29 7.50
C THR A 184 2.59 -5.23 8.12
N VAL A 185 2.92 -4.10 8.78
CA VAL A 185 4.21 -3.94 9.44
C VAL A 185 4.41 -4.96 10.54
N PHE A 186 3.41 -5.25 11.37
CA PHE A 186 3.51 -6.26 12.42
C PHE A 186 3.95 -7.63 11.89
N PHE A 187 3.37 -8.09 10.78
CA PHE A 187 3.74 -9.38 10.19
C PHE A 187 5.09 -9.35 9.47
N THR A 188 5.47 -8.21 8.86
CA THR A 188 6.67 -8.15 7.99
C THR A 188 7.90 -7.53 8.66
N ALA A 189 7.76 -6.87 9.82
CA ALA A 189 8.80 -6.05 10.42
C ALA A 189 10.04 -6.86 10.78
N LYS A 190 9.90 -8.05 11.38
CA LYS A 190 11.03 -8.92 11.76
C LYS A 190 11.92 -9.29 10.57
N GLU A 191 11.33 -9.52 9.41
CA GLU A 191 12.09 -9.78 8.18
C GLU A 191 12.64 -8.49 7.56
N THR A 192 11.98 -7.35 7.78
CA THR A 192 12.31 -6.06 7.16
C THR A 192 13.43 -5.34 7.88
N PHE A 193 13.40 -5.35 9.20
CA PHE A 193 14.34 -4.72 10.13
C PHE A 193 14.95 -5.82 11.02
N PRO A 194 15.92 -6.60 10.49
CA PRO A 194 16.65 -7.55 11.32
C PRO A 194 17.48 -6.80 12.37
N GLU A 195 17.53 -7.35 13.59
CA GLU A 195 18.34 -6.85 14.71
C GLU A 195 19.86 -6.97 14.49
#